data_AF-M1PYQ0-F1
#
_entry.id   AF-M1PYQ0-F1
#
_cell.length_a   1.000
_cell.length_b   1.000
_cell.length_c   1.000
_cell.angle_alpha   90.00
_cell.angle_beta   90.00
_cell.angle_gamma   90.00
#
_symmetry.space_group_name_H-M   'P 1'
#
loop_
_entity.id
_entity.type
_entity.pdbx_description
1 polymer ?
#
loop_
_entity_poly.entity_id
_entity_poly.type
_entity_poly.pdbx_seq_one_letter_code
_entity_poly.pdbx_strand_id
1 'polypeptide(L)'
;GFFFAHIGWLLVRKHPDVIEKGRKLEMLDLKADEVVMFQRRHYKMSVVIFCFVVPTLVPWYFWGESFVVGYFVPGLLRYALVLNATWLVNSAAHIWGNRPYDKTINPRENRLVAVSAIGEGF
;
A
#
# COMPACT_ATOMS: atom_id res chain seq x y z
N GLY A 1 8.43 -12.92 10.19
CA GLY A 1 8.06 -12.26 11.47
C GLY A 1 7.46 -10.89 11.19
N PHE A 2 6.91 -10.21 12.21
CA PHE A 2 6.14 -8.97 12.06
C PHE A 2 6.86 -7.89 11.23
N PHE A 3 8.08 -7.51 11.59
CA PHE A 3 8.83 -6.45 10.90
C PHE A 3 9.04 -6.75 9.40
N PHE A 4 9.42 -7.99 9.08
CA PHE A 4 9.59 -8.41 7.69
C PHE A 4 8.29 -8.30 6.89
N ALA A 5 7.17 -8.76 7.45
CA ALA A 5 5.86 -8.71 6.80
C ALA A 5 5.31 -7.26 6.70
N HIS A 6 5.65 -6.40 7.65
CA HIS A 6 5.20 -5.01 7.68
C HIS A 6 5.94 -4.14 6.67
N ILE A 7 7.28 -4.09 6.74
CA ILE A 7 8.08 -3.23 5.83
C ILE A 7 9.38 -3.90 5.35
N GLY A 8 9.94 -4.83 6.13
CA GLY A 8 11.27 -5.38 5.85
C GLY A 8 11.41 -6.04 4.48
N TRP A 9 10.33 -6.62 3.93
CA TRP A 9 10.32 -7.22 2.59
C TRP A 9 10.58 -6.23 1.45
N LEU A 10 10.30 -4.93 1.67
CA LEU A 10 10.62 -3.86 0.72
C LEU A 10 12.08 -3.43 0.76
N LEU A 11 12.79 -3.76 1.84
CA LEU A 11 14.17 -3.32 2.10
C LEU A 11 15.21 -4.37 1.70
N VAL A 12 14.76 -5.53 1.20
CA VAL A 12 15.63 -6.65 0.80
C VAL A 12 15.29 -7.13 -0.61
N ARG A 13 16.20 -7.90 -1.21
CA ARG A 13 15.91 -8.58 -2.48
C ARG A 13 14.86 -9.67 -2.24
N LYS A 14 13.96 -9.83 -3.21
CA LYS A 14 12.96 -10.90 -3.20
C LYS A 14 13.65 -12.26 -3.24
N HIS A 15 13.10 -13.24 -2.51
CA HIS A 15 13.57 -14.62 -2.55
C HIS A 15 13.40 -15.21 -3.96
N PRO A 16 14.34 -16.04 -4.46
CA PRO A 16 14.27 -16.65 -5.80
C PRO A 16 12.93 -17.33 -6.09
N ASP A 17 12.37 -18.08 -5.14
CA ASP A 17 11.06 -18.72 -5.26
C ASP A 17 9.92 -17.77 -5.60
N VAL A 18 9.94 -16.52 -5.09
CA VAL A 18 8.91 -15.52 -5.41
C VAL A 18 8.98 -15.16 -6.90
N ILE A 19 10.18 -15.11 -7.46
CA ILE A 19 10.41 -14.82 -8.87
C ILE A 19 10.01 -16.03 -9.72
N GLU A 20 10.47 -17.23 -9.35
CA GLU A 20 10.20 -18.45 -10.11
C GLU A 20 8.70 -18.79 -10.13
N LYS A 21 8.04 -18.78 -8.96
CA LYS A 21 6.60 -19.08 -8.86
C LYS A 21 5.75 -17.95 -9.41
N GLY A 22 6.17 -16.69 -9.22
CA GLY A 22 5.47 -15.53 -9.77
C GLY A 22 5.41 -15.52 -11.31
N ARG A 23 6.41 -16.08 -12.00
CA ARG A 23 6.39 -16.23 -13.47
C ARG A 23 5.34 -17.23 -13.98
N LYS A 24 4.86 -18.12 -13.12
CA LYS A 24 3.84 -19.12 -13.45
C LYS A 24 2.42 -18.54 -13.37
N LEU A 25 2.26 -17.33 -12.82
CA LEU A 25 0.97 -16.64 -12.75
C LEU A 25 0.61 -16.02 -14.09
N GLU A 26 -0.61 -16.28 -14.53
CA GLU A 26 -1.19 -15.65 -15.72
C GLU A 26 -1.62 -14.22 -15.39
N MET A 27 -1.29 -13.28 -16.28
CA MET A 27 -1.57 -11.84 -16.12
C MET A 27 -2.10 -11.25 -17.44
N LEU A 28 -2.79 -12.07 -18.25
CA LEU A 28 -3.27 -11.66 -19.58
C LEU A 28 -4.35 -10.59 -19.47
N ASP A 29 -5.23 -10.70 -18.49
CA ASP A 29 -6.25 -9.72 -18.14
C ASP A 29 -5.65 -8.33 -17.92
N LEU A 30 -4.64 -8.21 -17.04
CA LEU A 30 -3.99 -6.94 -16.72
C LEU A 30 -3.15 -6.39 -17.87
N LYS A 31 -2.67 -7.25 -18.78
CA LYS A 31 -1.94 -6.82 -19.98
C LYS A 31 -2.87 -6.36 -21.10
N ALA A 32 -4.08 -6.92 -21.15
CA ALA A 32 -5.11 -6.55 -22.11
C ALA A 32 -5.83 -5.25 -21.70
N ASP A 33 -5.85 -4.93 -20.41
CA ASP A 33 -6.44 -3.68 -19.90
C ASP A 33 -5.55 -2.47 -20.24
N GLU A 34 -6.05 -1.63 -21.16
CA GLU A 34 -5.36 -0.42 -21.61
C GLU A 34 -5.17 0.63 -20.50
N VAL A 35 -6.09 0.71 -19.52
CA VAL A 35 -6.01 1.66 -18.40
C VAL A 35 -4.87 1.25 -17.47
N VAL A 36 -4.77 -0.04 -17.15
CA VAL A 36 -3.66 -0.58 -16.34
C VAL A 36 -2.33 -0.38 -17.06
N MET A 37 -2.27 -0.65 -18.36
CA MET A 37 -1.04 -0.51 -19.14
C MET A 37 -0.63 0.95 -19.35
N PHE A 38 -1.59 1.87 -19.45
CA PHE A 38 -1.35 3.32 -19.44
C PHE A 38 -0.74 3.75 -18.10
N GLN A 39 -1.35 3.37 -16.98
CA GLN A 39 -0.86 3.67 -15.63
C GLN A 39 0.57 3.13 -15.45
N ARG A 40 0.83 1.89 -15.89
CA ARG A 40 2.15 1.26 -15.81
C ARG A 40 3.20 2.01 -16.61
N ARG A 41 2.88 2.49 -17.80
CA ARG A 41 3.79 3.25 -18.68
C ARG A 41 4.18 4.60 -18.06
N HIS A 42 3.25 5.27 -17.39
CA HIS A 42 3.43 6.62 -16.84
C HIS A 42 3.62 6.67 -15.32
N TYR A 43 3.72 5.52 -14.65
CA TYR A 43 3.69 5.37 -13.19
C TYR A 43 4.58 6.35 -12.43
N LYS A 44 5.85 6.49 -12.83
CA LYS A 44 6.80 7.37 -12.13
C LYS A 44 6.32 8.82 -12.10
N MET A 45 5.85 9.33 -13.23
CA MET A 45 5.33 10.70 -13.34
C MET A 45 4.02 10.84 -12.56
N SER A 46 3.11 9.86 -12.69
CA SER A 46 1.84 9.87 -11.98
C SER A 46 2.03 9.89 -10.46
N VAL A 47 2.96 9.10 -9.91
CA VAL A 47 3.25 9.10 -8.47
C VAL A 47 3.77 10.45 -8.00
N VAL A 48 4.75 11.05 -8.70
CA VAL A 48 5.30 12.35 -8.31
C VAL A 48 4.20 13.41 -8.30
N ILE A 49 3.39 13.46 -9.36
CA ILE A 49 2.33 14.45 -9.50
C ILE A 49 1.22 14.24 -8.46
N PHE A 50 0.60 13.07 -8.44
CA PHE A 50 -0.62 12.85 -7.66
C PHE A 50 -0.36 12.49 -6.19
N CYS A 51 0.79 11.91 -5.86
CA CYS A 51 1.09 11.54 -4.47
C CYS A 51 1.79 12.67 -3.69
N PHE A 52 2.57 13.52 -4.36
CA PHE A 52 3.40 14.54 -3.70
C PHE A 52 3.09 15.96 -4.15
N VAL A 53 3.13 16.26 -5.44
CA VAL A 53 2.97 17.64 -5.94
C VAL A 53 1.56 18.17 -5.67
N VAL A 54 0.52 17.45 -6.12
CA VAL A 54 -0.87 17.88 -5.94
C VAL A 54 -1.23 18.01 -4.45
N PRO A 55 -0.97 17.01 -3.57
CA PRO A 55 -1.27 17.15 -2.15
C PRO A 55 -0.49 18.24 -1.43
N THR A 56 0.70 18.64 -1.94
CA THR A 56 1.50 19.73 -1.36
C THR A 56 1.00 21.10 -1.81
N LEU A 57 0.74 21.27 -3.11
CA LEU A 57 0.43 22.57 -3.71
C LEU A 57 -1.02 23.00 -3.52
N VAL A 58 -1.97 22.06 -3.50
CA VAL A 58 -3.39 22.40 -3.32
C VAL A 58 -3.61 23.15 -2.00
N PRO A 59 -3.06 22.68 -0.86
CA PRO A 59 -3.18 23.42 0.39
C PRO A 59 -2.57 24.81 0.39
N TRP A 60 -1.38 24.89 -0.17
CA TRP A 60 -0.63 26.12 -0.22
C TRP A 60 -1.32 27.18 -1.09
N TYR A 61 -1.90 26.76 -2.22
CA TYR A 61 -2.49 27.69 -3.19
C TYR A 61 -3.96 28.05 -2.89
N PHE A 62 -4.80 27.09 -2.49
CA PHE A 62 -6.25 27.30 -2.43
C PHE A 62 -6.78 27.76 -1.07
N TRP A 63 -6.11 27.46 0.03
CA TRP A 63 -6.55 27.85 1.37
C TRP A 63 -5.47 28.55 2.20
N GLY A 64 -4.40 29.02 1.54
CA GLY A 64 -3.39 29.89 2.14
C GLY A 64 -2.53 29.21 3.21
N GLU A 65 -2.44 27.88 3.21
CA GLU A 65 -1.58 27.14 4.14
C GLU A 65 -0.11 27.42 3.83
N SER A 66 0.78 27.27 4.82
CA SER A 66 2.22 27.36 4.57
C SER A 66 2.71 26.20 3.69
N PHE A 67 3.69 26.49 2.83
CA PHE A 67 4.29 25.46 1.97
C PHE A 67 4.91 24.31 2.77
N VAL A 68 5.50 24.63 3.93
CA VAL A 68 6.09 23.64 4.85
C VAL A 68 5.02 22.67 5.36
N VAL A 69 3.88 23.18 5.84
CA VAL A 69 2.78 22.34 6.31
C VAL A 69 2.21 21.52 5.15
N GLY A 70 1.99 22.14 3.98
CA GLY A 70 1.53 21.44 2.78
C GLY A 70 2.44 20.26 2.38
N TYR A 71 3.76 20.42 2.47
CA TYR A 71 4.69 19.35 2.12
C TYR A 71 4.72 18.24 3.18
N PHE A 72 4.87 18.59 4.46
CA PHE A 72 5.06 17.58 5.52
C PHE A 72 3.78 16.85 5.91
N VAL A 73 2.61 17.52 5.89
CA VAL A 73 1.37 16.93 6.40
C VAL A 73 0.60 16.17 5.30
N PRO A 74 -0.02 16.81 4.29
CA PRO A 74 -0.74 16.10 3.24
C PRO A 74 0.18 15.43 2.19
N GLY A 75 1.43 15.90 2.05
CA GLY A 75 2.44 15.22 1.22
C GLY A 75 3.00 13.96 1.89
N LEU A 76 3.82 14.14 2.94
CA LEU A 76 4.59 13.05 3.55
C LEU A 76 3.83 12.24 4.61
N LEU A 77 3.26 12.90 5.63
CA LEU A 77 2.61 12.21 6.75
C LEU A 77 1.41 11.39 6.26
N ARG A 78 0.55 11.98 5.42
CA ARG A 78 -0.56 11.26 4.78
C ARG A 78 -0.07 10.00 4.07
N TYR A 79 0.99 10.11 3.26
CA TYR A 79 1.53 8.96 2.54
C TYR A 79 2.07 7.88 3.48
N ALA A 80 2.80 8.27 4.52
CA ALA A 80 3.32 7.34 5.53
C ALA A 80 2.19 6.63 6.28
N LEU A 81 1.11 7.34 6.65
CA LEU A 81 -0.06 6.76 7.31
C LEU A 81 -0.77 5.75 6.42
N VAL A 82 -1.01 6.08 5.13
CA VAL A 82 -1.62 5.15 4.18
C VAL A 82 -0.76 3.89 4.02
N LEU A 83 0.55 4.03 3.85
CA LEU A 83 1.46 2.89 3.73
C LEU A 83 1.39 1.98 4.97
N ASN A 84 1.51 2.55 6.17
CA ASN A 84 1.47 1.74 7.40
C ASN A 84 0.10 1.08 7.61
N ALA A 85 -1.00 1.76 7.30
CA ALA A 85 -2.34 1.18 7.35
C ALA A 85 -2.45 -0.03 6.41
N THR A 86 -2.02 0.11 5.15
CA THR A 86 -2.00 -1.02 4.20
C THR A 86 -1.08 -2.15 4.66
N TRP A 87 0.10 -1.83 5.20
CA TRP A 87 1.06 -2.84 5.66
C TRP A 87 0.62 -3.58 6.93
N LEU A 88 -0.32 -3.04 7.70
CA LEU A 88 -0.94 -3.77 8.82
C LEU A 88 -1.76 -4.98 8.32
N VAL A 89 -2.28 -4.94 7.10
CA VAL A 89 -2.95 -6.10 6.47
C VAL A 89 -1.95 -7.25 6.32
N ASN A 90 -0.75 -6.98 5.82
CA ASN A 90 0.27 -8.02 5.65
C ASN A 90 0.88 -8.51 6.99
N SER A 91 0.90 -7.68 8.02
CA SER A 91 1.56 -8.00 9.29
C SER A 91 0.60 -8.33 10.42
N ALA A 92 -0.17 -7.35 10.91
CA ALA A 92 -1.04 -7.50 12.06
C ALA A 92 -2.19 -8.47 11.79
N ALA A 93 -2.81 -8.40 10.61
CA ALA A 93 -3.90 -9.32 10.23
C ALA A 93 -3.42 -10.76 9.96
N HIS A 94 -2.11 -11.05 10.00
CA HIS A 94 -1.59 -12.43 9.96
C HIS A 94 -1.12 -12.95 11.33
N ILE A 95 -1.14 -12.13 12.38
CA ILE A 95 -0.58 -12.47 13.70
C ILE A 95 -1.63 -12.33 14.81
N TRP A 96 -2.42 -11.26 14.79
CA TRP A 96 -3.40 -10.93 15.84
C TRP A 96 -4.81 -10.84 15.29
N GLY A 97 -5.73 -11.51 15.96
CA GLY A 97 -7.13 -11.60 15.57
C GLY A 97 -7.71 -13.00 15.74
N ASN A 98 -8.93 -13.17 15.25
CA ASN A 98 -9.65 -14.44 15.28
C ASN A 98 -9.58 -15.16 13.93
N ARG A 99 -9.82 -16.48 13.93
CA ARG A 99 -9.87 -17.32 12.73
C ARG A 99 -11.17 -18.13 12.70
N PRO A 100 -12.31 -17.47 12.41
CA PRO A 100 -13.61 -18.12 12.47
C PRO A 100 -13.84 -19.08 11.29
N TYR A 101 -13.29 -18.77 10.11
CA TYR A 101 -13.52 -19.53 8.88
C TYR A 101 -12.54 -20.70 8.69
N ASP A 102 -11.24 -20.45 8.84
CA ASP A 102 -10.21 -21.48 8.70
C ASP A 102 -9.07 -21.28 9.71
N LYS A 103 -8.88 -22.28 10.58
CA LYS A 103 -7.87 -22.28 11.65
C LYS A 103 -6.50 -22.81 11.18
N THR A 104 -6.41 -23.38 9.98
CA THR A 104 -5.19 -23.97 9.41
C THR A 104 -4.29 -22.93 8.73
N ILE A 105 -4.87 -21.81 8.30
CA ILE A 105 -4.15 -20.68 7.71
C ILE A 105 -3.82 -19.58 8.73
N ASN A 106 -2.87 -18.71 8.38
CA ASN A 106 -2.42 -17.61 9.25
C ASN A 106 -3.26 -16.32 9.24
N PRO A 107 -3.96 -15.91 8.15
CA PRO A 107 -4.83 -14.74 8.16
C PRO A 107 -5.81 -14.75 9.32
N ARG A 108 -6.11 -13.56 9.85
CA ARG A 108 -6.95 -13.35 11.03
C ARG A 108 -7.79 -12.09 10.87
N GLU A 109 -9.03 -12.21 11.32
CA GLU A 109 -9.99 -11.12 11.42
C GLU A 109 -9.52 -10.11 12.47
N ASN A 110 -9.23 -8.88 12.04
CA ASN A 110 -8.74 -7.80 12.88
C ASN A 110 -9.48 -6.49 12.61
N ARG A 111 -10.43 -6.17 13.49
CA ARG A 111 -11.28 -4.96 13.36
C ARG A 111 -10.49 -3.65 13.30
N LEU A 112 -9.36 -3.54 13.98
CA LEU A 112 -8.53 -2.34 13.92
C LEU A 112 -7.89 -2.17 12.55
N VAL A 113 -7.44 -3.28 11.94
CA VAL A 113 -6.93 -3.29 10.57
C VAL A 113 -8.06 -3.01 9.57
N ALA A 114 -9.24 -3.56 9.80
CA ALA A 114 -10.39 -3.30 8.95
C ALA A 114 -10.77 -1.80 8.96
N VAL A 115 -10.74 -1.13 10.10
CA VAL A 115 -10.99 0.32 10.15
C VAL A 115 -9.86 1.10 9.47
N SER A 116 -8.59 0.78 9.75
CA SER A 116 -7.46 1.56 9.23
C SER A 116 -7.23 1.36 7.72
N ALA A 117 -7.50 0.17 7.20
CA ALA A 117 -7.35 -0.19 5.79
C ALA A 117 -8.69 -0.20 5.02
N ILE A 118 -9.75 0.40 5.58
CA ILE A 118 -11.04 0.62 4.91
C ILE A 118 -11.69 -0.70 4.41
N GLY A 119 -11.74 -1.69 5.30
CA GLY A 119 -12.43 -2.97 5.09
C GLY A 119 -11.50 -4.16 4.88
N GLU A 120 -10.22 -3.95 4.60
CA GLU A 120 -9.25 -5.00 4.22
C GLU A 120 -8.71 -5.83 5.40
N GLY A 121 -9.37 -5.82 6.55
CA GLY A 121 -8.89 -6.48 7.78
C GLY A 121 -9.67 -7.73 8.20
N PHE A 122 -10.51 -8.27 7.33
CA PHE A 122 -11.31 -9.47 7.58
C PHE A 122 -10.65 -10.69 6.94
#